data_AF-A0A968GIY2-F1
#
_entry.id   AF-A0A968GIY2-F1
#
_cell.length_a   1.000
_cell.length_b   1.000
_cell.length_c   1.000
_cell.angle_alpha   90.00
_cell.angle_beta   90.00
_cell.angle_gamma   90.00
#
_symmetry.space_group_name_H-M   'P 1'
#
loop_
_entity.id
_entity.type
_entity.pdbx_description
1 polymer ?
#
loop_
_entity_poly.entity_id
_entity_poly.type
_entity_poly.pdbx_seq_one_letter_code
_entity_poly.pdbx_strand_id
1 'polypeptide(L)'
;MKRVPWDILLALLAGLGIGLVYAWMISPLRVIDSEPAALRADFKDQFRSAIAASYAATGNLPRAQARLSLLDDNPVEALNAQAQRTIASGQFAQADQLAALAFALENGTNLPATPTAFATDIAPPADQEPTVTSLPPPEDDSFITETPLTVETAPVEPQPIQNTATPRPTRTPPPTQGASFALTAQDTVCDPNLPDGLLQVMVYSSNRRQLAGIKVIIIWETGEEQFFTGLKPELGNGYADYLMTPDTAYTIQLGPGSDIATNLIAPTCQMPNGETYLGGFKLTFQQP
;
A
#
# COMPACT_ATOMS: atom_id res chain seq x y z
N MET A 1 -30.35 -44.01 42.37
CA MET A 1 -30.57 -43.00 41.31
C MET A 1 -29.70 -41.79 41.64
N LYS A 2 -28.58 -41.57 40.94
CA LYS A 2 -27.66 -40.46 41.22
C LYS A 2 -28.33 -39.14 40.81
N ARG A 3 -28.45 -38.20 41.74
CA ARG A 3 -28.98 -36.87 41.46
C ARG A 3 -27.94 -36.13 40.63
N VAL A 4 -28.32 -35.71 39.44
CA VAL A 4 -27.46 -34.90 38.58
C VAL A 4 -27.25 -33.55 39.30
N PRO A 5 -26.00 -33.07 39.45
CA PRO A 5 -25.72 -31.81 40.11
C PRO A 5 -26.17 -30.65 39.21
N TRP A 6 -27.38 -30.16 39.46
CA TRP A 6 -28.03 -29.09 38.70
C TRP A 6 -27.23 -27.78 38.70
N ASP A 7 -26.53 -27.48 39.79
CA ASP A 7 -25.71 -26.28 39.93
C ASP A 7 -24.54 -26.26 38.93
N ILE A 8 -23.97 -27.42 38.64
CA ILE A 8 -22.88 -27.57 37.65
C ILE A 8 -23.43 -27.33 36.24
N LEU A 9 -24.64 -27.80 35.95
CA LEU A 9 -25.29 -27.56 34.66
C LEU A 9 -25.57 -26.06 34.45
N LEU A 10 -26.07 -25.37 35.47
CA LEU A 10 -26.33 -23.92 35.40
C LEU A 10 -25.05 -23.11 35.21
N ALA A 11 -23.98 -23.44 35.96
CA ALA A 11 -22.69 -22.77 35.82
C ALA A 11 -22.09 -22.96 34.42
N LEU A 12 -22.20 -24.18 33.86
CA LEU A 12 -21.71 -24.49 32.51
C LEU A 12 -22.50 -23.73 31.43
N LEU A 13 -23.82 -23.67 31.56
CA LEU A 13 -24.69 -22.96 30.62
C LEU A 13 -24.45 -21.45 30.66
N ALA A 14 -24.26 -20.89 31.85
CA ALA A 14 -23.91 -19.48 32.03
C ALA A 14 -22.54 -19.16 31.42
N GLY A 15 -21.52 -19.99 31.67
CA GLY A 15 -20.19 -19.81 31.08
C GLY A 15 -20.20 -19.88 29.55
N LEU A 16 -20.94 -20.84 28.98
CA LEU A 16 -21.09 -20.97 27.52
C LEU A 16 -21.82 -19.77 26.91
N GLY A 17 -22.87 -19.28 27.57
CA GLY A 17 -23.59 -18.08 27.15
C GLY A 17 -22.69 -16.85 27.14
N ILE A 18 -21.94 -16.62 28.21
CA ILE A 18 -21.01 -15.49 28.32
C ILE A 18 -19.89 -15.60 27.28
N GLY A 19 -19.33 -16.79 27.08
CA GLY A 19 -18.29 -17.04 26.08
C GLY A 19 -18.77 -16.78 24.64
N LEU A 20 -20.01 -17.17 24.32
CA LEU A 20 -20.60 -16.94 23.00
C LEU A 20 -20.82 -15.43 22.75
N VAL A 21 -21.36 -14.71 23.75
CA VAL A 21 -21.54 -13.26 23.67
C VAL A 21 -20.20 -12.56 23.50
N TYR A 22 -19.16 -13.00 24.22
CA TYR A 22 -17.82 -12.46 24.08
C TYR A 22 -17.26 -12.66 22.66
N ALA A 23 -17.35 -13.88 22.13
CA ALA A 23 -16.86 -14.21 20.80
C ALA A 23 -17.61 -13.47 19.68
N TRP A 24 -18.90 -13.15 19.84
CA TRP A 24 -19.67 -12.46 18.80
C TRP A 24 -19.62 -10.94 18.92
N MET A 25 -19.71 -10.38 20.13
CA MET A 25 -19.84 -8.94 20.34
C MET A 25 -18.49 -8.24 20.46
N ILE A 26 -17.52 -8.86 21.14
CA ILE A 26 -16.22 -8.25 21.41
C ILE A 26 -15.16 -8.67 20.38
N SER A 27 -15.19 -9.92 19.93
CA SER A 27 -14.20 -10.44 18.96
C SER A 27 -14.83 -11.20 17.79
N PRO A 28 -15.68 -10.54 16.97
CA PRO A 28 -16.26 -11.18 15.81
C PRO A 28 -15.17 -11.72 14.89
N LEU A 29 -15.33 -12.98 14.46
CA LEU A 29 -14.42 -13.64 13.53
C LEU A 29 -14.26 -12.80 12.26
N ARG A 30 -13.06 -12.25 12.07
CA ARG A 30 -12.64 -11.66 10.79
C ARG A 30 -12.13 -12.82 9.94
N VAL A 31 -12.78 -13.12 8.82
CA VAL A 31 -12.23 -14.06 7.82
C VAL A 31 -11.09 -13.34 7.11
N ILE A 32 -9.91 -13.44 7.70
CA ILE A 32 -8.64 -13.02 7.10
C ILE A 32 -8.25 -14.20 6.19
N ASP A 33 -7.99 -13.93 4.91
CA ASP A 33 -7.68 -14.94 3.87
C ASP A 33 -8.88 -15.66 3.24
N SER A 34 -9.87 -14.89 2.76
CA SER A 34 -10.83 -15.41 1.77
C SER A 34 -10.19 -15.49 0.40
N GLU A 35 -10.23 -16.68 -0.21
CA GLU A 35 -9.78 -16.87 -1.60
C GLU A 35 -10.69 -16.07 -2.57
N PRO A 36 -10.16 -15.45 -3.65
CA PRO A 36 -10.95 -14.65 -4.58
C PRO A 36 -12.16 -15.39 -5.20
N ALA A 37 -12.11 -16.72 -5.25
CA ALA A 37 -13.22 -17.56 -5.69
C ALA A 37 -14.46 -17.49 -4.76
N ALA A 38 -14.26 -17.24 -3.45
CA ALA A 38 -15.31 -17.15 -2.43
C ALA A 38 -16.01 -15.77 -2.39
N LEU A 39 -15.60 -14.82 -3.23
CA LEU A 39 -16.26 -13.50 -3.32
C LEU A 39 -17.73 -13.63 -3.76
N ARG A 40 -18.60 -12.77 -3.20
CA ARG A 40 -19.95 -12.58 -3.73
C ARG A 40 -19.90 -12.07 -5.18
N ALA A 41 -20.93 -12.38 -5.96
CA ALA A 41 -21.03 -12.01 -7.37
C ALA A 41 -20.72 -10.52 -7.65
N ASP A 42 -21.27 -9.61 -6.83
CA ASP A 42 -21.05 -8.16 -6.98
C ASP A 42 -19.57 -7.76 -6.85
N PHE A 43 -18.82 -8.41 -5.95
CA PHE A 43 -17.39 -8.15 -5.78
C PHE A 43 -16.56 -8.84 -6.87
N LYS A 44 -17.02 -9.98 -7.41
CA LYS A 44 -16.38 -10.58 -8.59
C LYS A 44 -16.49 -9.63 -9.79
N ASP A 45 -17.62 -8.97 -9.97
CA ASP A 45 -17.81 -7.95 -11.03
C ASP A 45 -16.83 -6.78 -10.86
N GLN A 46 -16.63 -6.30 -9.62
CA GLN A 46 -15.64 -5.26 -9.34
C GLN A 46 -14.20 -5.73 -9.65
N PHE A 47 -13.86 -6.95 -9.25
CA PHE A 47 -12.55 -7.53 -9.51
C PHE A 47 -12.27 -7.68 -11.01
N ARG A 48 -13.25 -8.13 -11.81
CA ARG A 48 -13.16 -8.20 -13.27
C ARG A 48 -12.96 -6.82 -13.90
N SER A 49 -13.68 -5.80 -13.41
CA SER A 49 -13.52 -4.43 -13.91
C SER A 49 -12.13 -3.84 -13.63
N ALA A 50 -11.56 -4.13 -12.44
CA ALA A 50 -10.21 -3.73 -12.10
C ALA A 50 -9.16 -4.43 -12.97
N ILE A 51 -9.35 -5.73 -13.27
CA ILE A 51 -8.47 -6.46 -14.20
C ILE A 51 -8.55 -5.84 -15.60
N ALA A 52 -9.76 -5.57 -16.11
CA ALA A 52 -9.97 -4.95 -17.42
C ALA A 52 -9.34 -3.56 -17.54
N ALA A 53 -9.49 -2.70 -16.52
CA ALA A 53 -8.83 -1.41 -16.48
C ALA A 53 -7.29 -1.54 -16.46
N SER A 54 -6.76 -2.50 -15.69
CA SER A 54 -5.32 -2.75 -15.65
C SER A 54 -4.77 -3.30 -16.97
N TYR A 55 -5.56 -4.13 -17.66
CA TYR A 55 -5.23 -4.62 -19.00
C TYR A 55 -5.27 -3.48 -20.03
N ALA A 56 -6.30 -2.64 -19.98
CA ALA A 56 -6.38 -1.47 -20.85
C ALA A 56 -5.19 -0.52 -20.69
N ALA A 57 -4.63 -0.41 -19.47
CA ALA A 57 -3.43 0.41 -19.22
C ALA A 57 -2.11 -0.27 -19.62
N THR A 58 -2.00 -1.60 -19.49
CA THR A 58 -0.71 -2.32 -19.61
C THR A 58 -0.59 -3.24 -20.81
N GLY A 59 -1.70 -3.61 -21.46
CA GLY A 59 -1.76 -4.57 -22.57
C GLY A 59 -1.32 -6.00 -22.21
N ASN A 60 -1.11 -6.32 -20.93
CA ASN A 60 -0.54 -7.61 -20.53
C ASN A 60 -1.63 -8.68 -20.34
N LEU A 61 -1.94 -9.41 -21.42
CA LEU A 61 -2.95 -10.47 -21.41
C LEU A 61 -2.59 -11.65 -20.49
N PRO A 62 -1.36 -12.20 -20.50
CA PRO A 62 -1.01 -13.33 -19.63
C PRO A 62 -1.24 -13.03 -18.15
N ARG A 63 -0.95 -11.80 -17.72
CA ARG A 63 -1.22 -11.34 -16.35
C ARG A 63 -2.70 -11.18 -16.06
N ALA A 64 -3.49 -10.70 -17.01
CA ALA A 64 -4.93 -10.57 -16.85
C ALA A 64 -5.59 -11.96 -16.75
N GLN A 65 -5.19 -12.90 -17.60
CA GLN A 65 -5.68 -14.27 -17.59
C GLN A 65 -5.35 -14.99 -16.27
N ALA A 66 -4.12 -14.89 -15.78
CA ALA A 66 -3.72 -15.48 -14.51
C ALA A 66 -4.50 -14.93 -13.30
N ARG A 67 -4.99 -13.69 -13.38
CA ARG A 67 -5.85 -13.09 -12.34
C ARG A 67 -7.30 -13.51 -12.49
N LEU A 68 -7.79 -13.65 -13.72
CA LEU A 68 -9.13 -14.14 -13.99
C LEU A 68 -9.29 -15.61 -13.61
N SER A 69 -8.25 -16.44 -13.79
CA SER A 69 -8.30 -17.86 -13.37
C SER A 69 -8.39 -18.08 -11.87
N LEU A 70 -8.19 -17.03 -11.05
CA LEU A 70 -8.43 -17.07 -9.60
C LEU A 70 -9.93 -17.00 -9.26
N LEU A 71 -10.73 -16.50 -10.19
CA LEU A 71 -12.17 -16.58 -10.12
C LEU A 71 -12.53 -17.89 -10.84
N ASP A 72 -13.01 -18.87 -10.07
CA ASP A 72 -13.42 -20.19 -10.57
C ASP A 72 -14.72 -20.09 -11.42
N ASP A 73 -14.69 -19.28 -12.46
CA ASP A 73 -15.78 -19.00 -13.39
C ASP A 73 -15.30 -18.94 -14.84
N ASN A 74 -16.23 -18.95 -15.79
CA ASN A 74 -15.89 -18.77 -17.20
C ASN A 74 -15.69 -17.27 -17.50
N PRO A 75 -14.45 -16.78 -17.67
CA PRO A 75 -14.18 -15.36 -17.69
C PRO A 75 -14.76 -14.67 -18.92
N VAL A 76 -14.82 -15.35 -20.08
CA VAL A 76 -15.33 -14.77 -21.33
C VAL A 76 -16.82 -14.50 -21.23
N GLU A 77 -17.58 -15.48 -20.74
CA GLU A 77 -19.03 -15.36 -20.58
C GLU A 77 -19.39 -14.29 -19.53
N ALA A 78 -18.70 -14.29 -18.39
CA ALA A 78 -18.92 -13.34 -17.31
C ALA A 78 -18.58 -11.90 -17.72
N LEU A 79 -17.47 -11.69 -18.46
CA LEU A 79 -17.07 -10.38 -18.96
C LEU A 79 -18.07 -9.83 -19.99
N ASN A 80 -18.53 -10.67 -20.91
CA ASN A 80 -19.52 -10.28 -21.92
C ASN A 80 -20.86 -9.88 -21.27
N ALA A 81 -21.35 -10.70 -20.33
CA ALA A 81 -22.58 -10.41 -19.59
C ALA A 81 -22.44 -9.14 -18.72
N GLN A 82 -21.25 -8.90 -18.14
CA GLN A 82 -20.99 -7.68 -17.39
C GLN A 82 -20.93 -6.46 -18.31
N ALA A 83 -20.21 -6.51 -19.43
CA ALA A 83 -20.12 -5.41 -20.37
C ALA A 83 -21.50 -4.95 -20.86
N GLN A 84 -22.41 -5.88 -21.17
CA GLN A 84 -23.79 -5.56 -21.56
C GLN A 84 -24.56 -4.82 -20.45
N ARG A 85 -24.43 -5.27 -19.19
CA ARG A 85 -25.02 -4.58 -18.03
C ARG A 85 -24.43 -3.18 -17.84
N THR A 86 -23.12 -3.04 -18.03
CA THR A 86 -22.40 -1.76 -17.88
C THR A 86 -22.81 -0.75 -18.95
N ILE A 87 -23.04 -1.18 -20.20
CA ILE A 87 -23.61 -0.35 -21.28
C ILE A 87 -25.01 0.15 -20.89
N ALA A 88 -25.87 -0.72 -20.38
CA ALA A 88 -27.21 -0.34 -19.93
C ALA A 88 -27.19 0.69 -18.78
N SER A 89 -26.13 0.69 -17.97
CA SER A 89 -25.91 1.68 -16.89
C SER A 89 -25.28 3.00 -17.35
N GLY A 90 -24.94 3.14 -18.64
CA GLY A 90 -24.33 4.36 -19.21
C GLY A 90 -22.83 4.51 -19.00
N GLN A 91 -22.13 3.46 -18.55
CA GLN A 91 -20.70 3.48 -18.28
C GLN A 91 -19.89 2.94 -19.47
N PHE A 92 -19.96 3.64 -20.60
CA PHE A 92 -19.40 3.18 -21.88
C PHE A 92 -17.90 2.88 -21.83
N ALA A 93 -17.10 3.74 -21.19
CA ALA A 93 -15.65 3.56 -21.10
C ALA A 93 -15.25 2.25 -20.37
N GLN A 94 -16.00 1.87 -19.32
CA GLN A 94 -15.74 0.62 -18.60
C GLN A 94 -16.23 -0.60 -19.39
N ALA A 95 -17.36 -0.47 -20.11
CA ALA A 95 -17.86 -1.52 -20.99
C ALA A 95 -16.88 -1.84 -22.13
N ASP A 96 -16.28 -0.82 -22.74
CA ASP A 96 -15.29 -0.99 -23.81
C ASP A 96 -14.05 -1.75 -23.31
N GLN A 97 -13.57 -1.44 -22.10
CA GLN A 97 -12.44 -2.14 -21.48
C GLN A 97 -12.75 -3.62 -21.19
N LEU A 98 -13.96 -3.91 -20.71
CA LEU A 98 -14.42 -5.28 -20.45
C LEU A 98 -14.55 -6.07 -21.75
N ALA A 99 -15.15 -5.47 -22.79
CA ALA A 99 -15.31 -6.09 -24.11
C ALA A 99 -13.96 -6.32 -24.80
N ALA A 100 -13.03 -5.36 -24.71
CA ALA A 100 -11.68 -5.51 -25.25
C ALA A 100 -10.91 -6.66 -24.58
N LEU A 101 -11.06 -6.85 -23.28
CA LEU A 101 -10.45 -7.97 -22.57
C LEU A 101 -11.09 -9.31 -22.96
N ALA A 102 -12.43 -9.38 -23.06
CA ALA A 102 -13.13 -10.60 -23.48
C ALA A 102 -12.70 -11.05 -24.89
N PHE A 103 -12.63 -10.10 -25.84
CA PHE A 103 -12.16 -10.35 -27.20
C PHE A 103 -10.70 -10.81 -27.25
N ALA A 104 -9.85 -10.20 -26.43
CA ALA A 104 -8.43 -10.56 -26.36
C ALA A 104 -8.23 -11.98 -25.81
N LEU A 105 -9.02 -12.38 -24.80
CA LEU A 105 -9.01 -13.73 -24.24
C LEU A 105 -9.49 -14.79 -25.25
N GLU A 106 -10.47 -14.47 -26.09
CA GLU A 106 -11.03 -15.39 -27.09
C GLU A 106 -10.07 -15.61 -28.26
N ASN A 107 -9.38 -14.55 -28.70
CA ASN A 107 -8.47 -14.59 -29.85
C ASN A 107 -6.99 -14.78 -29.48
N GLY A 108 -6.66 -14.89 -28.19
CA GLY A 108 -5.30 -15.06 -27.67
C GLY A 108 -4.33 -13.94 -28.05
N THR A 109 -4.83 -12.77 -28.47
CA THR A 109 -4.02 -11.70 -29.06
C THR A 109 -3.85 -10.56 -28.06
N ASN A 110 -2.60 -10.21 -27.73
CA ASN A 110 -2.31 -8.96 -27.02
C ASN A 110 -2.61 -7.80 -27.99
N LEU A 111 -3.81 -7.22 -27.94
CA LEU A 111 -4.03 -5.97 -28.64
C LEU A 111 -3.20 -4.89 -27.94
N PRO A 112 -2.41 -4.09 -28.69
CA PRO A 112 -1.73 -2.96 -28.10
C PRO A 112 -2.80 -2.03 -27.50
N ALA A 113 -2.65 -1.75 -26.20
CA ALA A 113 -3.37 -0.66 -25.57
C ALA A 113 -3.16 0.58 -26.44
N THR A 114 -4.23 1.26 -26.83
CA THR A 114 -4.10 2.65 -27.26
C THR A 114 -3.93 3.45 -25.98
N PRO A 115 -2.71 3.92 -25.63
CA PRO A 115 -2.60 4.91 -24.58
C PRO A 115 -3.35 6.14 -25.08
N THR A 116 -4.46 6.49 -24.44
CA THR A 116 -4.92 7.88 -24.43
C THR A 116 -3.87 8.65 -23.61
N ALA A 117 -2.74 8.93 -24.25
CA ALA A 117 -1.77 9.87 -23.77
C ALA A 117 -2.37 11.26 -23.98
N PHE A 118 -2.61 11.99 -22.89
CA PHE A 118 -2.56 13.43 -22.94
C PHE A 118 -1.08 13.79 -23.21
N ALA A 119 -0.69 13.80 -24.49
CA ALA A 119 0.61 14.25 -24.91
C ALA A 119 0.63 15.79 -24.85
N THR A 120 1.14 16.33 -23.74
CA THR A 120 1.78 17.64 -23.76
C THR A 120 3.08 17.45 -24.55
N ASP A 121 3.13 18.13 -25.68
CA ASP A 121 4.28 18.30 -26.55
C ASP A 121 5.52 18.74 -25.74
N ILE A 122 6.48 17.84 -25.59
CA ILE A 122 7.86 18.19 -25.26
C ILE A 122 8.74 17.39 -26.23
N ALA A 123 9.47 18.17 -27.03
CA ALA A 123 10.36 17.75 -28.10
C ALA A 123 11.38 16.66 -27.72
N PRO A 124 11.84 15.85 -28.69
CA PRO A 124 12.81 14.78 -28.47
C PRO A 124 14.26 15.29 -28.43
N PRO A 125 15.12 14.80 -27.53
CA PRO A 125 16.55 14.75 -27.77
C PRO A 125 16.95 13.38 -28.34
N ALA A 126 17.57 13.48 -29.53
CA ALA A 126 18.50 12.59 -30.22
C ALA A 126 18.98 11.29 -29.55
N ASP A 127 18.90 10.23 -30.37
CA ASP A 127 19.91 9.20 -30.63
C ASP A 127 20.83 8.75 -29.49
N GLN A 128 20.58 7.54 -28.98
CA GLN A 128 21.65 6.63 -28.59
C GLN A 128 21.36 5.22 -29.13
N GLU A 129 22.00 4.93 -30.25
CA GLU A 129 22.19 3.61 -30.83
C GLU A 129 23.13 2.79 -29.91
N PRO A 130 22.81 1.51 -29.59
CA PRO A 130 23.69 0.69 -28.78
C PRO A 130 24.91 0.22 -29.60
N THR A 131 26.09 0.76 -29.30
CA THR A 131 27.38 0.24 -29.78
C THR A 131 27.57 -1.20 -29.30
N VAL A 132 27.56 -2.14 -30.25
CA VAL A 132 27.99 -3.53 -30.06
C VAL A 132 29.52 -3.56 -30.12
N THR A 133 30.19 -3.83 -29.00
CA THR A 133 31.63 -4.13 -28.98
C THR A 133 31.84 -5.58 -29.42
N SER A 134 32.38 -5.78 -30.62
CA SER A 134 32.81 -7.09 -31.12
C SER A 134 34.15 -7.51 -30.52
N LEU A 135 34.24 -8.80 -30.21
CA LEU A 135 35.39 -9.54 -29.69
C LEU A 135 36.47 -9.68 -30.79
N PRO A 136 37.78 -9.56 -30.49
CA PRO A 136 38.83 -9.77 -31.49
C PRO A 136 39.07 -11.29 -31.76
N PRO A 137 39.57 -11.64 -32.97
CA PRO A 137 39.69 -13.01 -33.45
C PRO A 137 40.95 -13.73 -32.91
N PRO A 138 40.97 -15.07 -32.81
CA PRO A 138 42.21 -15.81 -32.67
C PRO A 138 42.86 -16.06 -34.04
N GLU A 139 44.16 -15.80 -34.10
CA GLU A 139 45.05 -16.09 -35.21
C GLU A 139 45.28 -17.61 -35.33
N ASP A 140 45.36 -18.09 -36.58
CA ASP A 140 45.97 -19.36 -36.97
C ASP A 140 47.42 -19.41 -36.45
N ASP A 141 47.86 -20.55 -35.92
CA ASP A 141 48.67 -21.51 -36.67
C ASP A 141 49.42 -22.50 -35.75
N SER A 142 49.77 -23.64 -36.35
CA SER A 142 50.89 -24.54 -35.98
C SER A 142 50.68 -25.62 -34.91
N PHE A 143 50.50 -26.82 -35.45
CA PHE A 143 50.77 -28.13 -34.85
C PHE A 143 52.21 -28.24 -34.33
N ILE A 144 52.36 -28.81 -33.13
CA ILE A 144 53.54 -29.61 -32.78
C ILE A 144 53.11 -30.77 -31.88
N THR A 145 53.23 -31.96 -32.46
CA THR A 145 53.30 -33.25 -31.78
C THR A 145 54.67 -33.35 -31.13
N GLU A 146 54.74 -33.55 -29.81
CA GLU A 146 55.63 -34.53 -29.16
C GLU A 146 55.32 -34.67 -27.66
N THR A 147 55.09 -35.94 -27.26
CA THR A 147 55.34 -36.61 -25.98
C THR A 147 55.28 -35.81 -24.67
N PRO A 148 54.52 -36.34 -23.68
CA PRO A 148 55.19 -36.65 -22.42
C PRO A 148 54.89 -38.04 -21.86
N LEU A 149 55.94 -38.60 -21.27
CA LEU A 149 55.96 -39.74 -20.36
C LEU A 149 55.06 -39.48 -19.13
N THR A 150 54.44 -40.57 -18.68
CA THR A 150 54.10 -40.96 -17.29
C THR A 150 53.83 -39.84 -16.28
N VAL A 151 52.56 -39.69 -15.90
CA VAL A 151 52.16 -39.14 -14.59
C VAL A 151 51.36 -40.20 -13.85
N GLU A 152 51.75 -40.33 -12.59
CA GLU A 152 51.34 -41.28 -11.56
C GLU A 152 49.83 -41.33 -11.29
N THR A 153 49.34 -42.55 -11.08
CA THR A 153 47.96 -42.89 -10.75
C THR A 153 47.54 -42.29 -9.40
N ALA A 154 46.61 -41.35 -9.39
CA ALA A 154 45.83 -41.00 -8.19
C ALA A 154 44.42 -41.63 -8.29
N PRO A 155 43.90 -42.29 -7.25
CA PRO A 155 42.54 -42.85 -7.26
C PRO A 155 41.51 -41.71 -7.26
N VAL A 156 40.64 -41.67 -8.28
CA VAL A 156 39.50 -40.74 -8.33
C VAL A 156 38.38 -41.32 -7.48
N GLU A 157 38.14 -40.71 -6.32
CA GLU A 157 36.98 -40.97 -5.47
C GLU A 157 35.71 -40.35 -6.11
N PRO A 158 34.59 -41.07 -6.22
CA PRO A 158 33.36 -40.54 -6.81
C PRO A 158 32.75 -39.47 -5.89
N GLN A 159 32.72 -38.22 -6.37
CA GLN A 159 32.05 -37.12 -5.66
C GLN A 159 30.52 -37.31 -5.67
N PRO A 160 29.84 -37.09 -4.53
CA PRO A 160 28.39 -37.15 -4.46
C PRO A 160 27.76 -35.95 -5.19
N ILE A 161 26.72 -36.22 -5.97
CA ILE A 161 25.91 -35.22 -6.67
C ILE A 161 25.22 -34.36 -5.62
N GLN A 162 25.73 -33.14 -5.37
CA GLN A 162 25.06 -32.19 -4.50
C GLN A 162 23.91 -31.54 -5.28
N ASN A 163 22.68 -31.83 -4.86
CA ASN A 163 21.48 -31.15 -5.35
C ASN A 163 21.54 -29.68 -4.91
N THR A 164 21.99 -28.79 -5.79
CA THR A 164 21.90 -27.34 -5.58
C THR A 164 20.43 -26.95 -5.55
N ALA A 165 19.93 -26.56 -4.36
CA ALA A 165 18.59 -25.99 -4.24
C ALA A 165 18.55 -24.66 -4.99
N THR A 166 17.69 -24.57 -6.02
CA THR A 166 17.40 -23.32 -6.72
C THR A 166 16.92 -22.28 -5.70
N PRO A 167 17.50 -21.06 -5.65
CA PRO A 167 17.06 -20.05 -4.71
C PRO A 167 15.57 -19.75 -4.92
N ARG A 168 14.79 -19.86 -3.85
CA ARG A 168 13.37 -19.53 -3.84
C ARG A 168 13.22 -18.06 -4.25
N PRO A 169 12.29 -17.70 -5.16
CA PRO A 169 12.04 -16.31 -5.50
C PRO A 169 11.65 -15.52 -4.25
N THR A 170 12.51 -14.60 -3.84
CA THR A 170 12.23 -13.64 -2.78
C THR A 170 11.25 -12.60 -3.34
N ARG A 171 10.14 -12.35 -2.65
CA ARG A 171 9.22 -11.27 -3.03
C ARG A 171 10.01 -9.97 -3.10
N THR A 172 10.01 -9.33 -4.26
CA THR A 172 10.44 -7.93 -4.36
C THR A 172 9.54 -7.12 -3.43
N PRO A 173 10.08 -6.40 -2.43
CA PRO A 173 9.27 -5.52 -1.62
C PRO A 173 8.55 -4.54 -2.56
N PRO A 174 7.26 -4.24 -2.32
CA PRO A 174 6.58 -3.19 -3.07
C PRO A 174 7.39 -1.90 -2.96
N PRO A 175 7.37 -1.01 -3.97
CA PRO A 175 8.07 0.27 -3.88
C PRO A 175 7.70 0.95 -2.56
N THR A 176 8.69 1.20 -1.70
CA THR A 176 8.50 1.97 -0.48
C THR A 176 7.99 3.33 -0.93
N GLN A 177 6.69 3.55 -0.76
CA GLN A 177 6.04 4.81 -1.06
C GLN A 177 6.82 5.88 -0.30
N GLY A 178 7.43 6.82 -1.03
CA GLY A 178 8.19 7.92 -0.43
C GLY A 178 7.32 8.67 0.57
N ALA A 179 7.98 9.45 1.44
CA ALA A 179 7.31 10.15 2.54
C ALA A 179 6.01 10.81 2.08
N SER A 180 4.88 10.35 2.65
CA SER A 180 3.56 10.75 2.17
C SER A 180 3.32 12.25 2.39
N PHE A 181 3.99 12.85 3.37
CA PHE A 181 3.91 14.26 3.75
C PHE A 181 5.24 14.77 4.29
N ALA A 182 5.63 15.98 3.89
CA ALA A 182 6.80 16.70 4.39
C ALA A 182 6.40 17.82 5.36
N LEU A 183 7.18 18.03 6.44
CA LEU A 183 6.94 19.13 7.38
C LEU A 183 7.44 20.43 6.74
N THR A 184 6.50 21.28 6.32
CA THR A 184 6.82 22.52 5.57
C THR A 184 6.94 23.73 6.48
N ALA A 185 6.20 23.76 7.60
CA ALA A 185 6.31 24.84 8.59
C ALA A 185 5.98 24.36 10.01
N GLN A 186 6.64 24.97 10.99
CA GLN A 186 6.41 24.79 12.42
C GLN A 186 6.49 26.16 13.09
N ASP A 187 5.34 26.72 13.43
CA ASP A 187 5.21 28.03 14.06
C ASP A 187 4.81 27.88 15.53
N THR A 188 5.31 28.76 16.39
CA THR A 188 4.78 28.93 17.76
C THR A 188 3.62 29.92 17.71
N VAL A 189 2.55 29.65 18.47
CA VAL A 189 1.34 30.50 18.48
C VAL A 189 1.09 31.00 19.89
N CYS A 190 1.24 32.31 20.08
CA CYS A 190 0.92 33.03 21.32
C CYS A 190 -0.33 33.89 21.12
N ASP A 191 -1.52 33.26 21.07
CA ASP A 191 -2.80 33.96 20.99
C ASP A 191 -3.63 33.68 22.25
N PRO A 192 -3.98 34.70 23.06
CA PRO A 192 -4.76 34.51 24.29
C PRO A 192 -6.23 34.09 24.04
N ASN A 193 -6.71 34.12 22.79
CA ASN A 193 -8.06 33.65 22.44
C ASN A 193 -8.11 32.14 22.17
N LEU A 194 -6.96 31.48 22.07
CA LEU A 194 -6.87 30.03 21.90
C LEU A 194 -6.74 29.36 23.28
N PRO A 195 -7.19 28.09 23.40
CA PRO A 195 -6.90 27.27 24.58
C PRO A 195 -5.39 27.18 24.86
N ASP A 196 -5.05 27.14 26.14
CA ASP A 196 -3.68 26.95 26.62
C ASP A 196 -3.08 25.64 26.08
N GLY A 197 -1.89 25.70 25.46
CA GLY A 197 -1.20 24.52 24.94
C GLY A 197 -1.84 23.93 23.67
N LEU A 198 -2.62 24.70 22.90
CA LEU A 198 -3.25 24.19 21.69
C LEU A 198 -2.22 23.90 20.58
N LEU A 199 -2.14 22.64 20.18
CA LEU A 199 -1.39 22.18 19.03
C LEU A 199 -2.32 22.05 17.83
N GLN A 200 -2.00 22.77 16.76
CA GLN A 200 -2.76 22.79 15.52
C GLN A 200 -1.96 22.09 14.43
N VAL A 201 -2.60 21.18 13.71
CA VAL A 201 -2.00 20.45 12.59
C VAL A 201 -2.81 20.75 11.34
N MET A 202 -2.12 21.25 10.31
CA MET A 202 -2.70 21.59 9.01
C MET A 202 -2.05 20.75 7.92
N VAL A 203 -2.88 20.03 7.16
CA VAL A 203 -2.39 19.12 6.12
C VAL A 203 -2.87 19.52 4.74
N TYR A 204 -1.92 19.63 3.82
CA TYR A 204 -2.13 20.05 2.45
C TYR A 204 -1.64 19.00 1.44
N SER A 205 -2.29 18.96 0.29
CA SER A 205 -1.84 18.26 -0.91
C SER A 205 -0.76 19.07 -1.65
N SER A 206 -0.10 18.48 -2.66
CA SER A 206 0.84 19.16 -3.54
C SER A 206 0.24 20.40 -4.22
N ASN A 207 -1.08 20.39 -4.47
CA ASN A 207 -1.82 21.53 -5.00
C ASN A 207 -2.30 22.54 -3.93
N ARG A 208 -1.75 22.52 -2.71
CA ARG A 208 -2.17 23.35 -1.56
C ARG A 208 -3.66 23.26 -1.20
N ARG A 209 -4.30 22.14 -1.53
CA ARG A 209 -5.65 21.82 -1.07
C ARG A 209 -5.58 21.13 0.28
N GLN A 210 -6.43 21.54 1.21
CA GLN A 210 -6.55 20.90 2.52
C GLN A 210 -7.03 19.45 2.40
N LEU A 211 -6.41 18.53 3.13
CA LEU A 211 -6.71 17.08 3.09
C LEU A 211 -7.38 16.60 4.38
N ALA A 212 -8.61 16.10 4.26
CA ALA A 212 -9.35 15.46 5.34
C ALA A 212 -9.00 13.97 5.46
N GLY A 213 -9.23 13.41 6.65
CA GLY A 213 -9.08 11.98 6.92
C GLY A 213 -7.63 11.51 7.06
N ILE A 214 -6.67 12.43 7.20
CA ILE A 214 -5.27 12.08 7.41
C ILE A 214 -5.07 11.73 8.88
N LYS A 215 -4.51 10.55 9.15
CA LYS A 215 -4.18 10.09 10.50
C LYS A 215 -2.93 10.80 11.00
N VAL A 216 -3.08 11.50 12.11
CA VAL A 216 -1.99 12.11 12.87
C VAL A 216 -1.74 11.25 14.10
N ILE A 217 -0.48 10.90 14.33
CA ILE A 217 -0.03 10.15 15.51
C ILE A 217 0.80 11.11 16.34
N ILE A 218 0.43 11.29 17.60
CA ILE A 218 1.16 12.06 18.59
C ILE A 218 1.70 11.13 19.67
N ILE A 219 2.99 11.25 19.96
CA ILE A 219 3.73 10.35 20.87
C ILE A 219 4.40 11.19 21.94
N TRP A 220 4.32 10.75 23.19
CA TRP A 220 5.01 11.32 24.34
C TRP A 220 5.60 10.19 25.22
N GLU A 221 6.26 10.53 26.31
CA GLU A 221 7.02 9.57 27.13
C GLU A 221 6.20 8.37 27.63
N THR A 222 4.92 8.58 27.95
CA THR A 222 4.07 7.56 28.60
C THR A 222 3.03 6.92 27.67
N GLY A 223 2.96 7.32 26.39
CA GLY A 223 1.97 6.79 25.46
C GLY A 223 1.96 7.44 24.08
N GLU A 224 0.98 7.02 23.27
CA GLU A 224 0.67 7.60 21.97
C GLU A 224 -0.84 7.76 21.81
N GLU A 225 -1.24 8.70 20.98
CA GLU A 225 -2.63 8.93 20.58
C GLU A 225 -2.71 9.16 19.07
N GLN A 226 -3.86 8.78 18.50
CA GLN A 226 -4.14 8.98 17.08
C GLN A 226 -5.41 9.81 16.91
N PHE A 227 -5.34 10.81 16.05
CA PHE A 227 -6.47 11.65 15.67
C PHE A 227 -6.45 11.93 14.16
N PHE A 228 -7.49 12.55 13.63
CA PHE A 228 -7.66 12.70 12.19
C PHE A 228 -7.98 14.14 11.79
N THR A 229 -7.47 14.55 10.64
CA THR A 229 -7.82 15.85 10.04
C THR A 229 -9.23 15.87 9.46
N GLY A 230 -9.84 17.05 9.44
CA GLY A 230 -11.14 17.30 8.81
C GLY A 230 -12.35 16.98 9.68
N LEU A 231 -12.15 16.70 10.97
CA LEU A 231 -13.23 16.51 11.95
C LEU A 231 -13.84 17.84 12.44
N LYS A 232 -13.21 18.98 12.10
CA LYS A 232 -13.68 20.35 12.41
C LYS A 232 -13.78 21.17 11.11
N PRO A 233 -14.83 20.95 10.29
CA PRO A 233 -14.96 21.61 8.98
C PRO A 233 -15.02 23.14 9.07
N GLU A 234 -15.44 23.69 10.21
CA GLU A 234 -15.47 25.12 10.51
C GLU A 234 -14.07 25.77 10.58
N LEU A 235 -13.02 25.00 10.88
CA LEU A 235 -11.62 25.45 10.88
C LEU A 235 -10.86 25.02 9.62
N GLY A 236 -11.43 24.12 8.83
CA GLY A 236 -10.91 23.67 7.55
C GLY A 236 -10.86 22.15 7.42
N ASN A 237 -10.97 21.66 6.19
CA ASN A 237 -10.99 20.22 5.91
C ASN A 237 -9.67 19.51 6.24
N GLY A 238 -8.57 20.25 6.38
CA GLY A 238 -7.23 19.73 6.66
C GLY A 238 -6.78 19.99 8.10
N TYR A 239 -7.67 20.51 8.94
CA TYR A 239 -7.38 20.89 10.32
C TYR A 239 -7.55 19.70 11.27
N ALA A 240 -6.63 19.58 12.20
CA ALA A 240 -6.76 18.81 13.42
C ALA A 240 -6.11 19.56 14.58
N ASP A 241 -6.54 19.28 15.79
CA ASP A 241 -5.96 19.86 16.99
C ASP A 241 -5.82 18.86 18.13
N TYR A 242 -4.94 19.23 19.06
CA TYR A 242 -4.66 18.48 20.27
C TYR A 242 -4.33 19.46 21.40
N LEU A 243 -4.72 19.12 22.63
CA LEU A 243 -4.42 19.93 23.80
C LEU A 243 -3.19 19.36 24.51
N MET A 244 -2.06 20.07 24.43
CA MET A 244 -0.80 19.63 25.04
C MET A 244 -0.84 19.82 26.55
N THR A 245 -0.22 18.89 27.28
CA THR A 245 0.06 19.08 28.71
C THR A 245 1.34 19.90 28.90
N PRO A 246 1.40 20.76 29.93
CA PRO A 246 2.61 21.51 30.24
C PRO A 246 3.78 20.57 30.55
N ASP A 247 5.00 21.05 30.27
CA ASP A 247 6.26 20.35 30.54
C ASP A 247 6.41 18.96 29.88
N THR A 248 5.58 18.64 28.89
CA THR A 248 5.60 17.36 28.17
C THR A 248 6.13 17.57 26.75
N ALA A 249 7.12 16.77 26.35
CA ALA A 249 7.68 16.80 25.00
C ALA A 249 6.92 15.82 24.09
N TYR A 250 6.39 16.34 22.99
CA TYR A 250 5.63 15.58 22.02
C TYR A 250 6.39 15.40 20.71
N THR A 251 6.09 14.29 20.05
CA THR A 251 6.52 13.96 18.69
C THR A 251 5.30 13.70 17.84
N ILE A 252 5.26 14.27 16.63
CA ILE A 252 4.10 14.16 15.73
C ILE A 252 4.54 13.63 14.38
N GLN A 253 3.78 12.68 13.86
CA GLN A 253 3.96 12.09 12.54
C GLN A 253 2.61 11.88 11.84
N LEU A 254 2.59 12.08 10.53
CA LEU A 254 1.44 11.83 9.66
C LEU A 254 1.56 10.45 9.01
N GLY A 255 1.13 9.42 9.73
CA GLY A 255 1.17 8.04 9.23
C GLY A 255 2.59 7.53 8.92
N PRO A 256 2.71 6.26 8.53
CA PRO A 256 4.02 5.66 8.29
C PRO A 256 4.72 6.31 7.09
N GLY A 257 5.92 6.82 7.33
CA GLY A 257 6.81 7.34 6.29
C GLY A 257 6.80 8.86 6.12
N SER A 258 5.92 9.63 6.75
CA SER A 258 6.01 11.10 6.71
C SER A 258 7.18 11.63 7.53
N ASP A 259 7.52 12.90 7.28
CA ASP A 259 8.37 13.67 8.19
C ASP A 259 7.77 13.74 9.60
N ILE A 260 8.65 13.96 10.57
CA ILE A 260 8.35 13.92 12.00
C ILE A 260 8.72 15.28 12.61
N ALA A 261 7.78 15.90 13.32
CA ALA A 261 8.05 17.04 14.18
C ALA A 261 8.38 16.52 15.59
N THR A 262 9.56 16.84 16.12
CA THR A 262 10.04 16.35 17.43
C THR A 262 10.25 17.48 18.42
N ASN A 263 10.32 17.14 19.71
CA ASN A 263 10.62 18.07 20.80
C ASN A 263 9.62 19.25 20.88
N LEU A 264 8.34 18.97 20.66
CA LEU A 264 7.27 19.95 20.78
C LEU A 264 6.87 20.06 22.24
N ILE A 265 7.31 21.13 22.90
CA ILE A 265 6.97 21.45 24.30
C ILE A 265 6.21 22.78 24.27
N ALA A 266 5.01 22.79 24.86
CA ALA A 266 4.13 23.96 24.82
C ALA A 266 4.88 25.22 25.33
N PRO A 267 5.06 26.26 24.49
CA PRO A 267 5.85 27.44 24.86
C PRO A 267 5.12 28.29 25.89
N THR A 268 5.84 28.98 26.77
CA THR A 268 5.23 29.98 27.67
C THR A 268 5.19 31.35 27.01
N CYS A 269 4.02 31.95 26.90
CA CYS A 269 3.80 33.28 26.32
C CYS A 269 3.50 34.31 27.42
N GLN A 270 3.82 35.58 27.19
CA GLN A 270 3.49 36.70 28.08
C GLN A 270 2.45 37.61 27.45
N MET A 271 1.45 37.97 28.25
CA MET A 271 0.44 38.97 27.88
C MET A 271 0.98 40.39 28.12
N PRO A 272 0.40 41.42 27.49
CA PRO A 272 0.80 42.82 27.71
C PRO A 272 0.65 43.31 29.16
N ASN A 273 -0.18 42.64 29.97
CA ASN A 273 -0.37 42.92 31.40
C ASN A 273 0.69 42.24 32.30
N GLY A 274 1.60 41.43 31.74
CA GLY A 274 2.65 40.71 32.46
C GLY A 274 2.27 39.30 32.95
N GLU A 275 1.02 38.86 32.72
CA GLU A 275 0.60 37.48 33.04
C GLU A 275 1.17 36.49 32.02
N THR A 276 1.55 35.30 32.49
CA THR A 276 2.07 34.22 31.65
C THR A 276 0.99 33.19 31.38
N TYR A 277 0.96 32.67 30.16
CA TYR A 277 0.04 31.61 29.74
C TYR A 277 0.75 30.62 28.83
N LEU A 278 0.10 29.49 28.55
CA LEU A 278 0.69 28.43 27.75
C LEU A 278 0.32 28.64 26.28
N GLY A 279 1.31 28.98 25.46
CA GLY A 279 1.17 29.05 24.01
C GLY A 279 1.04 27.68 23.35
N GLY A 280 0.77 27.71 22.06
CA GLY A 280 0.57 26.56 21.22
C GLY A 280 1.60 26.42 20.10
N PHE A 281 1.39 25.41 19.26
CA PHE A 281 2.11 25.21 18.01
C PHE A 281 1.16 25.13 16.84
N LYS A 282 1.61 25.56 15.66
CA LYS A 282 0.93 25.33 14.39
C LYS A 282 1.90 24.64 13.43
N LEU A 283 1.60 23.38 13.12
CA LEU A 283 2.37 22.56 12.21
C LEU A 283 1.68 22.48 10.85
N THR A 284 2.46 22.64 9.79
CA THR A 284 1.99 22.54 8.41
C THR A 284 2.72 21.43 7.69
N PHE A 285 1.97 20.44 7.25
CA PHE A 285 2.47 19.33 6.44
C PHE A 285 1.93 19.43 5.02
N GLN A 286 2.77 19.11 4.04
CA GLN A 286 2.41 19.15 2.63
C GLN A 286 2.91 17.89 1.91
N GLN A 287 2.07 17.33 1.05
CA GLN A 287 2.48 16.25 0.15
C GLN A 287 3.47 16.79 -0.90
N PRO A 288 4.63 16.14 -1.11
CA PRO A 288 5.63 16.57 -2.09
C PRO A 288 5.13 16.55 -3.54
#